data_AF-A0A821TE33-F1
#
_entry.id   AF-A0A821TE33-F1
#
_cell.length_a   1.000
_cell.length_b   1.000
_cell.length_c   1.000
_cell.angle_alpha   90.00
_cell.angle_beta   90.00
_cell.angle_gamma   90.00
#
_symmetry.space_group_name_H-M   'P 1'
#
loop_
_entity.id
_entity.type
_entity.pdbx_description
1 polymer ?
#
loop_
_entity_poly.entity_id
_entity_poly.type
_entity_poly.pdbx_seq_one_letter_code
_entity_poly.pdbx_strand_id
1 'polypeptide(L)' 'IDIIWHSHMQEPLKYVADCNRLVGYVINHSPWPQIDDHTMKKSCDKTNDIWKEEFDSDITTDHI' A
#
# COMPACT_ATOMS: atom_id res chain seq x y z
N ILE A 1 17.31 5.54 -0.54
CA ILE A 1 16.38 6.52 0.08
C ILE A 1 14.96 5.94 0.08
N ASP A 2 14.44 5.55 -1.08
CA ASP A 2 13.08 5.00 -1.24
C ASP A 2 12.78 3.80 -0.32
N ILE A 3 13.60 2.75 -0.36
CA ILE A 3 13.40 1.56 0.49
C ILE A 3 13.44 1.86 1.99
N ILE A 4 14.26 2.83 2.41
CA ILE A 4 14.38 3.21 3.82
C ILE A 4 13.08 3.88 4.28
N TRP A 5 12.50 4.73 3.44
CA TRP A 5 11.22 5.37 3.72
C TRP A 5 10.09 4.32 3.79
N HIS A 6 10.03 3.39 2.84
CA HIS A 6 9.05 2.29 2.85
C HIS A 6 9.16 1.42 4.10
N SER A 7 10.38 1.04 4.51
CA SER A 7 10.62 0.29 5.74
C SER A 7 10.17 1.06 6.98
N HIS A 8 10.38 2.38 7.01
CA HIS A 8 9.95 3.21 8.13
C HIS A 8 8.41 3.27 8.25
N MET A 9 7.70 3.34 7.11
CA MET A 9 6.23 3.31 7.10
C MET A 9 5.62 2.01 7.63
N GLN A 10 6.37 0.89 7.65
CA GLN A 10 5.94 -0.38 8.24
C GLN A 10 5.85 -0.34 9.78
N GLU A 11 6.38 0.71 10.43
CA GLU A 11 6.21 0.96 11.86
C GLU A 11 5.42 2.26 12.11
N PRO A 12 4.07 2.25 12.01
CA PRO A 12 3.26 3.46 11.92
C PRO A 12 3.44 4.42 13.11
N LEU A 13 3.58 3.88 14.33
CA LEU A 13 3.75 4.71 15.52
C LEU A 13 5.08 5.47 15.51
N LYS A 14 6.18 4.81 15.10
CA LYS A 14 7.50 5.45 14.99
C LYS A 14 7.51 6.45 13.84
N TYR A 15 6.94 6.06 12.70
CA TYR A 15 6.82 6.93 11.53
C TYR A 15 6.10 8.24 11.86
N VAL A 16 4.94 8.16 12.49
CA VAL A 16 4.16 9.34 12.90
C VAL A 16 4.93 10.19 13.90
N ALA A 17 5.56 9.57 14.91
CA ALA A 17 6.36 10.31 15.90
C ALA A 17 7.52 11.07 15.26
N ASP A 18 8.27 10.42 14.37
CA ASP A 18 9.41 11.01 13.69
C ASP A 18 9.00 12.08 12.66
N CYS A 19 7.94 11.84 11.90
CA CYS A 19 7.36 12.85 11.00
C CYS A 19 6.94 14.11 11.76
N ASN A 20 6.19 13.96 12.85
CA ASN A 20 5.79 15.11 13.67
C ASN A 20 7.00 15.82 14.29
N ARG A 21 8.01 15.08 14.73
CA ARG A 21 9.24 15.64 15.33
C ARG A 21 10.11 16.39 14.32
N LEU A 22 10.22 15.89 13.09
CA LEU A 22 11.15 16.42 12.08
C LEU A 22 10.51 17.49 11.19
N VAL A 23 9.24 17.31 10.80
CA VAL A 23 8.56 18.17 9.81
C VAL A 23 7.20 18.69 10.28
N GLY A 24 6.69 18.25 11.44
CA GLY A 24 5.46 18.78 12.03
C GLY A 24 4.15 18.19 11.48
N TYR A 25 4.22 17.23 10.56
CA TYR A 25 3.06 16.53 10.00
C TYR A 25 3.46 15.16 9.44
N VAL A 26 2.49 14.26 9.27
CA VAL A 26 2.72 12.95 8.65
C VAL A 26 2.89 13.10 7.14
N ILE A 27 4.03 12.66 6.61
CA ILE A 27 4.27 12.67 5.16
C ILE A 27 3.43 11.56 4.53
N ASN A 28 2.49 11.94 3.67
CA ASN A 28 1.61 10.98 3.00
C ASN A 28 2.34 10.27 1.85
N HIS A 29 2.16 8.96 1.74
CA HIS A 29 2.60 8.20 0.57
C HIS A 29 1.55 8.32 -0.54
N SER A 30 1.74 9.30 -1.42
CA SER A 30 0.95 9.43 -2.65
C SER A 30 1.75 8.86 -3.83
N PRO A 31 1.39 7.67 -4.36
CA PRO A 31 2.11 7.07 -5.48
C PRO A 31 1.99 7.93 -6.75
N TRP A 32 3.02 7.90 -7.59
CA TRP A 32 3.06 8.53 -8.91
C TRP A 32 3.35 7.47 -9.99
N PRO A 33 2.66 7.45 -11.13
CA PRO A 33 1.55 8.34 -11.50
C PRO A 33 0.31 8.08 -10.65
N GLN A 34 -0.48 9.12 -10.42
CA GLN A 34 -1.83 8.93 -9.87
C GLN A 34 -2.65 8.18 -10.90
N ILE A 35 -3.23 7.05 -10.49
CA ILE A 35 -4.14 6.27 -11.31
C ILE A 35 -5.55 6.42 -10.75
N ASP A 36 -6.54 6.48 -11.64
CA ASP A 36 -7.94 6.58 -11.26
C ASP A 36 -8.43 5.26 -10.63
N ASP A 37 -9.50 5.37 -9.84
CA ASP A 37 -10.09 4.24 -9.10
C ASP A 37 -10.49 3.08 -10.02
N HIS A 38 -10.93 3.37 -11.25
CA HIS A 38 -11.32 2.33 -12.20
C HIS A 38 -10.09 1.56 -12.70
N THR A 39 -9.01 2.26 -13.04
CA THR A 39 -7.72 1.64 -13.39
C THR A 39 -7.16 0.82 -12.22
N MET A 40 -7.20 1.35 -10.99
CA MET A 40 -6.77 0.63 -9.79
C MET A 40 -7.58 -0.65 -9.58
N LYS A 41 -8.91 -0.56 -9.65
CA LYS A 41 -9.82 -1.70 -9.49
C LYS A 41 -9.52 -2.79 -10.52
N LYS A 42 -9.33 -2.42 -11.79
CA LYS A 42 -9.00 -3.38 -12.85
C LYS A 42 -7.71 -4.15 -12.56
N SER A 43 -6.69 -3.46 -12.04
CA SER A 43 -5.44 -4.09 -11.61
C SER A 43 -5.65 -5.05 -10.45
N CYS A 44 -6.43 -4.66 -9.42
CA CYS A 44 -6.79 -5.54 -8.30
C CYS A 44 -7.57 -6.79 -8.76
N ASP A 45 -8.57 -6.62 -9.62
CA ASP A 45 -9.35 -7.72 -10.19
C ASP A 45 -8.42 -8.69 -10.92
N LYS A 46 -7.48 -8.18 -11.73
CA LYS A 46 -6.52 -9.01 -12.46
C LYS A 46 -5.56 -9.76 -11.53
N THR A 47 -5.12 -9.13 -10.44
CA THR A 47 -4.30 -9.81 -9.41
C THR A 47 -5.09 -10.94 -8.76
N ASN A 48 -6.37 -10.74 -8.45
CA ASN A 48 -7.21 -11.80 -7.87
C ASN A 48 -7.43 -12.96 -8.86
N ASP A 49 -7.67 -12.67 -10.14
CA ASP A 49 -7.81 -13.69 -11.17
C ASP A 49 -6.56 -14.59 -11.25
N ILE A 50 -5.37 -13.98 -11.29
CA ILE A 50 -4.10 -14.72 -11.31
C ILE A 50 -3.92 -15.52 -10.02
N TRP A 51 -4.25 -14.93 -8.87
CA TRP A 51 -4.13 -15.64 -7.59
C TRP A 51 -5.02 -16.89 -7.54
N LYS A 52 -6.27 -16.78 -8.03
CA LYS A 52 -7.21 -17.90 -8.13
C LYS A 52 -6.69 -18.99 -9.05
N GLU A 53 -6.13 -18.62 -10.19
CA GLU A 53 -5.53 -19.57 -11.14
C GLU A 53 -4.34 -20.33 -10.53
N GLU A 54 -3.51 -19.66 -9.74
CA GLU A 54 -2.28 -20.25 -9.16
C GLU A 54 -2.53 -21.04 -7.86
N PHE A 55 -3.48 -20.62 -7.03
CA PHE A 55 -3.64 -21.12 -5.65
C PHE A 55 -5.03 -21.67 -5.32
N ASP A 56 -5.97 -21.69 -6.27
CA ASP A 56 -7.35 -22.18 -6.07
C ASP A 56 -8.06 -21.56 -4.84
N SER A 57 -7.73 -20.30 -4.54
CA SER A 57 -8.26 -19.54 -3.41
C SER A 57 -8.54 -18.10 -3.82
N ASP A 58 -9.40 -17.39 -3.07
CA ASP A 58 -9.69 -15.98 -3.31
C ASP A 58 -8.96 -15.11 -2.27
N ILE A 59 -8.04 -14.27 -2.74
CA ILE A 59 -7.23 -13.39 -1.86
C ILE A 59 -8.09 -12.35 -1.15
N THR A 60 -9.31 -12.07 -1.65
CA THR A 60 -10.20 -11.07 -1.06
C THR A 60 -11.05 -11.63 0.09
N THR A 61 -11.13 -12.95 0.26
CA THR A 61 -11.90 -13.57 1.35
C THR A 61 -11.14 -13.72 2.67
N ASP A 62 -9.83 -13.46 2.70
CA ASP A 62 -8.98 -13.75 3.87
C ASP A 62 -8.75 -12.56 4.82
N HIS A 63 -9.42 -11.41 4.64
CA HIS A 63 -9.17 -10.23 5.46
C HIS A 63 -10.46 -9.59 6.02
N ILE A 64 -10.81 -10.01 7.26
CA ILE A 64 -11.46 -9.17 8.29
C ILE A 64 -10.41 -8.20 8.85
#